data_AF-A0A968TS06-F1
#
_entry.id   AF-A0A968TS06-F1
#
_cell.length_a   1.000
_cell.length_b   1.000
_cell.length_c   1.000
_cell.angle_alpha   90.00
_cell.angle_beta   90.00
_cell.angle_gamma   90.00
#
_symmetry.space_group_name_H-M   'P 1'
#
loop_
_entity.id
_entity.type
_entity.pdbx_description
1 polymer ?
#
loop_
_entity_poly.entity_id
_entity_poly.type
_entity_poly.pdbx_seq_one_letter_code
_entity_poly.pdbx_strand_id
1 'polypeptide(L)'
;MIGEAELESARAAELPRLPAHQRRVHAPYYVLSALKEFQSWDLETEDGARLYTALDPDVQSAMTETVAKILPAVEKKAKARVRQSPSQPLQTAAITVDLLTAEILGLVGGRDFKTTQYNRATDARRQIGSIVKPFVYWGALKERSPLDPIVDEPFEWKSGKQTWRPKNYDNKYLGPIPLFFALAESRNVPAAKIGQEIGLNSVADTIRRTGIRAEVPELPSLTLGAFELSLAEVAQGFSTLARFGRGDYLHQLIRVEDGAGNILFQPSAAKNLELDPAQTAVLVGMMRQAFEVGTAKAARAWGTRRRVRGKNRNH
;
A
#
# COMPACT_ATOMS: atom_id res chain seq x y z
N MET A 1 10.88 19.39 -57.47
CA MET A 1 11.01 18.17 -58.28
C MET A 1 12.47 17.84 -58.34
N ILE A 2 12.85 16.62 -57.94
CA ILE A 2 14.25 16.15 -57.96
C ILE A 2 14.54 15.48 -59.30
N GLY A 3 15.79 15.58 -59.78
CA GLY A 3 16.21 14.93 -61.02
C GLY A 3 16.28 13.40 -60.90
N GLU A 4 16.33 12.68 -62.02
CA GLU A 4 16.32 11.20 -62.05
C GLU A 4 17.53 10.59 -61.30
N ALA A 5 18.70 11.23 -61.39
CA ALA A 5 19.89 10.85 -60.63
C ALA A 5 19.76 11.10 -59.11
N GLU A 6 19.08 12.18 -58.71
CA GLU A 6 18.79 12.45 -57.29
C GLU A 6 17.72 11.50 -56.74
N LEU A 7 16.76 11.07 -57.58
CA LEU A 7 15.74 10.09 -57.22
C LEU A 7 16.36 8.70 -56.97
N GLU A 8 17.26 8.25 -57.85
CA GLU A 8 17.99 6.99 -57.66
C GLU A 8 18.90 7.05 -56.43
N SER A 9 19.61 8.16 -56.22
CA SER A 9 20.43 8.35 -55.03
C SER A 9 19.60 8.37 -53.74
N ALA A 10 18.43 9.00 -53.74
CA ALA A 10 17.52 9.05 -52.59
C ALA A 10 16.84 7.70 -52.29
N ARG A 11 16.56 6.88 -53.33
CA ARG A 11 16.02 5.52 -53.16
C ARG A 11 17.07 4.53 -52.65
N ALA A 12 18.33 4.71 -53.04
CA ALA A 12 19.44 3.89 -52.60
C ALA A 12 19.98 4.30 -51.20
N ALA A 13 19.68 5.52 -50.76
CA ALA A 13 20.04 5.97 -49.41
C ALA A 13 19.21 5.22 -48.36
N GLU A 14 19.88 4.62 -47.37
CA GLU A 14 19.18 4.14 -46.18
C GLU A 14 18.48 5.33 -45.51
N LEU A 15 17.18 5.17 -45.22
CA LEU A 15 16.44 6.15 -44.45
C LEU A 15 17.25 6.49 -43.19
N PRO A 16 17.47 7.78 -42.88
CA PRO A 16 18.16 8.15 -41.66
C PRO A 16 17.42 7.48 -40.52
N ARG A 17 18.09 6.54 -39.84
CA ARG A 17 17.59 6.02 -38.58
C ARG A 17 17.63 7.22 -37.65
N LEU A 18 16.49 7.89 -37.49
CA LEU A 18 16.28 8.76 -36.35
C LEU A 18 16.80 7.95 -35.16
N PRO A 19 17.79 8.45 -34.40
CA PRO A 19 18.23 7.72 -33.21
C PRO A 19 16.93 7.39 -32.51
N ALA A 20 16.68 6.09 -32.30
CA ALA A 20 15.50 5.70 -31.57
C ALA A 20 15.62 6.53 -30.31
N HIS A 21 14.76 7.53 -30.15
CA HIS A 21 14.58 8.16 -28.88
C HIS A 21 14.01 6.98 -28.12
N GLN A 22 14.89 6.14 -27.56
CA GLN A 22 14.58 5.29 -26.46
C GLN A 22 14.31 6.32 -25.38
N ARG A 23 13.12 6.93 -25.45
CA ARG A 23 12.38 7.39 -24.29
C ARG A 23 12.22 6.09 -23.50
N ARG A 24 13.28 5.70 -22.80
CA ARG A 24 13.19 4.75 -21.71
C ARG A 24 12.21 5.46 -20.79
N VAL A 25 10.96 5.04 -20.84
CA VAL A 25 9.98 5.50 -19.86
C VAL A 25 10.47 4.88 -18.56
N HIS A 26 11.25 5.66 -17.81
CA HIS A 26 11.64 5.32 -16.47
C HIS A 26 10.35 5.33 -15.63
N ALA A 27 10.11 4.27 -14.85
CA ALA A 27 8.94 4.15 -13.99
C ALA A 27 7.57 4.20 -14.72
N PRO A 28 7.29 3.35 -15.72
CA PRO A 28 6.09 3.50 -16.55
C PRO A 28 4.77 3.37 -15.76
N TYR A 29 4.73 2.54 -14.71
CA TYR A 29 3.57 2.47 -13.81
C TYR A 29 3.36 3.76 -13.02
N TYR A 30 4.44 4.40 -12.56
CA TYR A 30 4.38 5.68 -11.86
C TYR A 30 3.86 6.76 -12.78
N VAL A 31 4.46 6.91 -13.98
CA VAL A 31 4.07 7.94 -14.95
C VAL A 31 2.59 7.83 -15.33
N LEU A 32 2.10 6.63 -15.63
CA LEU A 32 0.67 6.44 -15.92
C LEU A 32 -0.22 6.73 -14.71
N SER A 33 0.24 6.41 -13.50
CA SER A 33 -0.52 6.72 -12.29
C SER A 33 -0.57 8.23 -12.02
N ALA A 34 0.52 8.96 -12.20
CA ALA A 34 0.57 10.41 -12.05
C ALA A 34 -0.29 11.10 -13.10
N LEU A 35 -0.30 10.60 -14.34
CA LEU A 35 -1.20 11.10 -15.38
C LEU A 35 -2.67 10.87 -15.03
N LYS A 36 -3.01 9.68 -14.50
CA LYS A 36 -4.37 9.38 -14.04
C LYS A 36 -4.79 10.25 -12.85
N GLU A 37 -3.86 10.55 -11.93
CA GLU A 37 -4.08 11.50 -10.83
C GLU A 37 -4.40 12.89 -11.38
N PHE A 38 -3.58 13.40 -12.30
CA PHE A 38 -3.80 14.69 -12.95
C PHE A 38 -5.16 14.76 -13.68
N GLN A 39 -5.48 13.74 -14.49
CA GLN A 39 -6.76 13.67 -15.22
C GLN A 39 -7.98 13.64 -14.30
N SER A 40 -7.83 13.23 -13.04
CA SER A 40 -8.93 13.22 -12.06
C SER A 40 -9.26 14.61 -11.50
N TRP A 41 -8.42 15.62 -11.74
CA TRP A 41 -8.61 16.96 -11.22
C TRP A 41 -9.51 17.85 -12.08
N ASP A 42 -9.92 17.36 -13.27
CA ASP A 42 -10.78 18.09 -14.21
C ASP A 42 -10.24 19.50 -14.54
N LEU A 43 -8.90 19.63 -14.59
CA LEU A 43 -8.22 20.87 -14.96
C LEU A 43 -8.13 20.95 -16.49
N GLU A 44 -8.67 22.03 -17.06
CA GLU A 44 -8.43 22.36 -18.46
C GLU A 44 -6.96 22.74 -18.64
N THR A 45 -6.27 22.05 -19.55
CA THR A 45 -4.91 22.40 -19.93
C THR A 45 -4.78 22.51 -21.43
N GLU A 46 -4.17 23.60 -21.88
CA GLU A 46 -3.71 23.74 -23.26
C GLU A 46 -2.59 22.74 -23.57
N ASP A 47 -2.33 22.55 -24.86
CA ASP A 47 -1.20 21.77 -25.32
C ASP A 47 0.12 22.30 -24.73
N GLY A 48 0.95 21.38 -24.21
CA GLY A 48 2.28 21.71 -23.67
C GLY A 48 2.37 21.82 -22.15
N ALA A 49 1.33 21.41 -21.41
CA ALA A 49 1.39 21.33 -19.95
C ALA A 49 2.57 20.47 -19.43
N ARG A 50 3.15 20.90 -18.31
CA ARG A 50 4.31 20.25 -17.67
C ARG A 50 3.94 19.77 -16.28
N LEU A 51 4.04 18.47 -16.08
CA LEU A 51 3.74 17.80 -14.80
C LEU A 51 5.06 17.48 -14.10
N TYR A 52 5.25 18.06 -12.91
CA TYR A 52 6.39 17.78 -12.04
C TYR A 52 5.96 16.78 -10.97
N THR A 53 6.76 15.73 -10.80
CA THR A 53 6.45 14.64 -9.87
C THR A 53 7.51 14.50 -8.79
N ALA A 54 7.16 13.86 -7.68
CA ALA A 54 8.08 13.49 -6.60
C ALA A 54 8.86 12.18 -6.86
N LEU A 55 8.82 11.64 -8.08
CA LEU A 55 9.53 10.42 -8.44
C LEU A 55 11.02 10.57 -8.11
N ASP A 56 11.50 9.72 -7.21
CA ASP A 56 12.93 9.55 -6.93
C ASP A 56 13.46 8.40 -7.81
N PRO A 57 14.32 8.69 -8.81
CA PRO A 57 14.82 7.68 -9.74
C PRO A 57 15.66 6.59 -9.05
N ASP A 58 16.34 6.90 -7.96
CA ASP A 58 17.19 5.95 -7.22
C ASP A 58 16.30 5.00 -6.41
N VAL A 59 15.31 5.54 -5.70
CA VAL A 59 14.29 4.74 -4.99
C VAL A 59 13.56 3.80 -5.96
N GLN A 60 13.11 4.34 -7.10
CA GLN A 60 12.40 3.55 -8.11
C GLN A 60 13.27 2.43 -8.69
N SER A 61 14.54 2.71 -8.98
CA SER A 61 15.49 1.73 -9.51
C SER A 61 15.74 0.62 -8.49
N ALA A 62 16.01 0.99 -7.23
CA ALA A 62 16.19 0.03 -6.14
C ALA A 62 14.96 -0.88 -5.94
N MET A 63 13.75 -0.32 -6.00
CA MET A 63 12.51 -1.10 -5.91
C MET A 63 12.37 -2.09 -7.07
N THR A 64 12.62 -1.64 -8.30
CA THR A 64 12.48 -2.44 -9.52
C THR A 64 13.49 -3.59 -9.53
N GLU A 65 14.75 -3.31 -9.19
CA GLU A 65 15.81 -4.32 -9.08
C GLU A 65 15.52 -5.33 -7.97
N THR A 66 15.05 -4.86 -6.82
CA THR A 66 14.67 -5.73 -5.69
C THR A 66 13.54 -6.68 -6.07
N VAL A 67 12.51 -6.18 -6.74
CA VAL A 67 11.41 -7.01 -7.26
C VAL A 67 11.92 -8.03 -8.26
N ALA A 68 12.74 -7.62 -9.22
CA ALA A 68 13.32 -8.52 -10.22
C ALA A 68 14.17 -9.63 -9.59
N LYS A 69 14.90 -9.33 -8.51
CA LYS A 69 15.73 -10.27 -7.76
C LYS A 69 14.94 -11.24 -6.89
N ILE A 70 13.95 -10.75 -6.15
CA ILE A 70 13.25 -11.53 -5.10
C ILE A 70 12.11 -12.36 -5.69
N LEU A 71 11.36 -11.81 -6.65
CA LEU A 71 10.12 -12.42 -7.13
C LEU A 71 10.31 -13.85 -7.70
N PRO A 72 11.35 -14.15 -8.50
CA PRO A 72 11.58 -15.51 -8.99
C PRO A 72 11.86 -16.52 -7.86
N ALA A 73 12.58 -16.11 -6.82
CA ALA A 73 12.88 -16.97 -5.67
C ALA A 73 11.63 -17.27 -4.83
N VAL A 74 10.76 -16.26 -4.65
CA VAL A 74 9.46 -16.44 -3.99
C VAL A 74 8.56 -17.35 -4.81
N GLU A 75 8.49 -17.14 -6.12
CA GLU A 75 7.70 -17.96 -7.04
C GLU A 75 8.14 -19.43 -7.03
N LYS A 76 9.44 -19.72 -7.03
CA LYS A 76 9.96 -21.10 -6.93
C LYS A 76 9.53 -21.78 -5.62
N LYS A 77 9.56 -21.06 -4.50
CA LYS A 77 9.09 -21.58 -3.20
C LYS A 77 7.56 -21.74 -3.16
N ALA A 78 6.82 -20.87 -3.83
CA ALA A 78 5.36 -20.93 -3.89
C ALA A 78 4.87 -22.09 -4.77
N LYS A 79 5.52 -22.36 -5.91
CA LYS A 79 5.23 -23.51 -6.77
C LYS A 79 5.39 -24.86 -6.06
N ALA A 80 6.27 -24.94 -5.06
CA ALA A 80 6.39 -26.13 -4.21
C ALA A 80 5.17 -26.33 -3.27
N ARG A 81 4.30 -25.32 -3.11
CA ARG A 81 3.13 -25.35 -2.21
C ARG A 81 1.79 -25.22 -2.93
N VAL A 82 1.78 -24.67 -4.15
CA VAL A 82 0.56 -24.44 -4.95
C VAL A 82 0.86 -24.82 -6.40
N ARG A 83 -0.04 -25.61 -7.03
CA ARG A 83 -0.03 -25.86 -8.48
C ARG A 83 -0.28 -24.55 -9.23
N GLN A 84 0.76 -23.76 -9.47
CA GLN A 84 0.69 -22.60 -10.34
C GLN A 84 0.84 -23.05 -11.79
N SER A 85 -0.07 -22.59 -12.65
CA SER A 85 0.10 -22.78 -14.10
C SER A 85 1.35 -22.02 -14.56
N PRO A 86 2.21 -22.62 -15.41
CA PRO A 86 3.31 -21.90 -16.07
C PRO A 86 2.85 -20.64 -16.81
N SER A 87 1.58 -20.58 -17.21
CA SER A 87 0.96 -19.45 -17.93
C SER A 87 0.58 -18.24 -17.06
N GLN A 88 0.69 -18.33 -15.74
CA GLN A 88 0.34 -17.23 -14.83
C GLN A 88 1.47 -16.99 -13.82
N PRO A 89 2.51 -16.22 -14.20
CA PRO A 89 3.61 -15.94 -13.30
C PRO A 89 3.16 -15.10 -12.11
N LEU A 90 3.81 -15.33 -10.96
CA LEU A 90 3.56 -14.56 -9.74
C LEU A 90 3.75 -13.06 -10.01
N GLN A 91 2.80 -12.27 -9.51
CA GLN A 91 2.80 -10.80 -9.63
C GLN A 91 3.11 -10.16 -8.28
N THR A 92 3.54 -8.90 -8.30
CA THR A 92 3.79 -8.10 -7.09
C THR A 92 3.51 -6.63 -7.36
N ALA A 93 3.38 -5.86 -6.29
CA ALA A 93 3.35 -4.41 -6.31
C ALA A 93 4.13 -3.86 -5.11
N ALA A 94 4.68 -2.67 -5.25
CA ALA A 94 5.37 -1.96 -4.17
C ALA A 94 5.17 -0.46 -4.31
N ILE A 95 5.09 0.24 -3.18
CA ILE A 95 5.00 1.70 -3.09
C ILE A 95 5.97 2.15 -2.00
N THR A 96 6.73 3.21 -2.28
CA THR A 96 7.54 3.92 -1.29
C THR A 96 7.00 5.34 -1.17
N VAL A 97 6.83 5.79 0.06
CA VAL A 97 6.29 7.11 0.39
C VAL A 97 7.27 7.86 1.29
N ASP A 98 7.43 9.15 1.05
CA ASP A 98 8.03 10.05 2.02
C ASP A 98 7.01 10.38 3.10
N LEU A 99 7.37 10.13 4.36
CA LEU A 99 6.46 10.36 5.47
C LEU A 99 6.35 11.84 5.84
N LEU A 100 7.31 12.70 5.52
CA LEU A 100 7.25 14.12 5.85
C LEU A 100 6.37 14.89 4.87
N THR A 101 6.53 14.63 3.58
CA THR A 101 5.83 15.34 2.49
C THR A 101 4.59 14.61 2.00
N ALA A 102 4.37 13.34 2.38
CA ALA A 102 3.33 12.47 1.81
C ALA A 102 3.50 12.22 0.30
N GLU A 103 4.69 12.44 -0.23
CA GLU A 103 4.99 12.20 -1.63
C GLU A 103 5.20 10.71 -1.89
N ILE A 104 4.67 10.19 -3.00
CA ILE A 104 5.01 8.87 -3.50
C ILE A 104 6.34 9.00 -4.26
N LEU A 105 7.40 8.43 -3.69
CA LEU A 105 8.77 8.49 -4.24
C LEU A 105 9.01 7.42 -5.31
N GLY A 106 8.32 6.28 -5.21
CA GLY A 106 8.49 5.17 -6.16
C GLY A 106 7.30 4.22 -6.14
N LEU A 107 7.00 3.66 -7.32
CA LEU A 107 5.83 2.81 -7.54
C LEU A 107 6.15 1.69 -8.52
N VAL A 108 5.89 0.46 -8.10
CA VAL A 108 5.94 -0.75 -8.93
C VAL A 108 4.54 -1.35 -8.99
N GLY A 109 3.93 -1.34 -10.17
CA GLY A 109 2.57 -1.85 -10.39
C GLY A 109 2.48 -3.30 -10.84
N GLY A 110 3.60 -3.96 -11.11
CA GLY A 110 3.62 -5.31 -11.65
C GLY A 110 5.02 -5.84 -11.87
N ARG A 111 5.10 -7.12 -12.27
CA ARG A 111 6.37 -7.80 -12.57
C ARG A 111 7.09 -7.19 -13.77
N ASP A 112 6.33 -6.92 -14.83
CA ASP A 112 6.84 -6.40 -16.09
C ASP A 112 5.75 -5.58 -16.78
N PHE A 113 6.05 -4.31 -17.02
CA PHE A 113 5.15 -3.38 -17.67
C PHE A 113 4.86 -3.75 -19.13
N LYS A 114 5.83 -4.33 -19.84
CA LYS A 114 5.67 -4.72 -21.25
C LYS A 114 4.67 -5.87 -21.41
N THR A 115 4.62 -6.77 -20.43
CA THR A 115 3.65 -7.86 -20.39
C THR A 115 2.27 -7.38 -19.96
N THR A 116 2.17 -6.50 -18.95
CA THR A 116 0.89 -6.00 -18.45
C THR A 116 1.01 -4.59 -17.89
N GLN A 117 0.18 -3.68 -18.40
CA GLN A 117 0.12 -2.29 -17.94
C GLN A 117 -0.82 -2.10 -16.74
N TYR A 118 -1.52 -3.15 -16.30
CA TYR A 118 -2.43 -3.10 -15.15
C TYR A 118 -1.65 -2.79 -13.88
N ASN A 119 -1.90 -1.64 -13.27
CA ASN A 119 -1.17 -1.15 -12.11
C ASN A 119 -1.76 -1.71 -10.82
N ARG A 120 -1.15 -2.79 -10.32
CA ARG A 120 -1.61 -3.45 -9.08
C ARG A 120 -1.37 -2.63 -7.82
N ALA A 121 -0.55 -1.59 -7.88
CA ALA A 121 -0.32 -0.72 -6.74
C ALA A 121 -1.55 0.17 -6.46
N THR A 122 -2.22 0.64 -7.53
CA THR A 122 -3.34 1.59 -7.44
C THR A 122 -4.69 0.97 -7.80
N ASP A 123 -4.73 0.03 -8.75
CA ASP A 123 -5.99 -0.43 -9.34
C ASP A 123 -6.42 -1.82 -8.81
N ALA A 124 -5.48 -2.63 -8.31
CA ALA A 124 -5.81 -3.95 -7.77
C ALA A 124 -6.33 -3.85 -6.34
N ARG A 125 -7.64 -4.08 -6.18
CA ARG A 125 -8.25 -4.23 -4.87
C ARG A 125 -8.06 -5.67 -4.39
N ARG A 126 -7.62 -5.83 -3.14
CA ARG A 126 -7.40 -7.13 -2.50
C ARG A 126 -7.87 -7.07 -1.06
N GLN A 127 -8.45 -8.17 -0.57
CA GLN A 127 -8.66 -8.34 0.86
C GLN A 127 -7.37 -8.06 1.63
N ILE A 128 -7.42 -7.21 2.65
CA ILE A 128 -6.20 -6.81 3.38
C ILE A 128 -5.82 -7.77 4.51
N GLY A 129 -6.77 -8.58 4.98
CA GLY A 129 -6.55 -9.55 6.04
C GLY A 129 -6.07 -8.89 7.35
N SER A 130 -5.12 -9.54 8.03
CA SER A 130 -4.57 -9.07 9.31
C SER A 130 -3.92 -7.67 9.30
N ILE A 131 -3.72 -7.06 8.13
CA ILE A 131 -3.27 -5.67 7.98
C ILE A 131 -4.27 -4.70 8.59
N VAL A 132 -5.55 -5.06 8.72
CA VAL A 132 -6.58 -4.21 9.37
C VAL A 132 -6.38 -4.04 10.88
N LYS A 133 -5.75 -5.02 11.54
CA LYS A 133 -5.78 -5.13 13.01
C LYS A 133 -5.25 -3.89 13.74
N PRO A 134 -4.20 -3.18 13.28
CA PRO A 134 -3.80 -1.93 13.90
C PRO A 134 -4.96 -0.93 14.06
N PHE A 135 -5.86 -0.80 13.09
CA PHE A 135 -7.03 0.09 13.18
C PHE A 135 -8.05 -0.39 14.22
N VAL A 136 -8.27 -1.71 14.31
CA VAL A 136 -9.14 -2.32 15.33
C VAL A 136 -8.59 -2.06 16.73
N TYR A 137 -7.29 -2.30 16.93
CA TYR A 137 -6.64 -2.10 18.22
C TYR A 137 -6.51 -0.62 18.57
N TRP A 138 -6.34 0.26 17.57
CA TRP A 138 -6.36 1.70 17.80
C TRP A 138 -7.64 2.09 18.53
N GLY A 139 -8.82 1.69 18.05
CA GLY A 139 -10.09 2.02 18.71
C GLY A 139 -10.19 1.53 20.16
N ALA A 140 -9.66 0.34 20.48
CA ALA A 140 -9.61 -0.15 21.86
C ALA A 140 -8.73 0.69 22.79
N LEU A 141 -7.66 1.30 22.28
CA LEU A 141 -6.75 2.10 23.10
C LEU A 141 -7.38 3.40 23.65
N LYS A 142 -8.62 3.72 23.25
CA LYS A 142 -9.39 4.80 23.86
C LYS A 142 -9.71 4.53 25.33
N GLU A 143 -9.94 3.27 25.69
CA GLU A 143 -10.37 2.85 27.03
C GLU A 143 -9.50 1.75 27.64
N ARG A 144 -8.55 1.21 26.86
CA ARG A 144 -7.73 0.05 27.26
C ARG A 144 -6.24 0.38 27.20
N SER A 145 -5.50 -0.15 28.17
CA SER A 145 -4.03 -0.14 28.16
C SER A 145 -3.48 -1.31 27.33
N PRO A 146 -2.32 -1.18 26.66
CA PRO A 146 -1.68 -2.29 25.96
C PRO A 146 -1.42 -3.53 26.82
N LEU A 147 -1.31 -3.37 28.14
CA LEU A 147 -1.10 -4.45 29.11
C LEU A 147 -2.40 -5.11 29.57
N ASP A 148 -3.56 -4.53 29.26
CA ASP A 148 -4.82 -5.10 29.68
C ASP A 148 -5.02 -6.49 29.06
N PRO A 149 -5.61 -7.42 29.81
CA PRO A 149 -5.81 -8.78 29.34
C PRO A 149 -6.96 -8.84 28.32
N ILE A 150 -6.80 -9.71 27.33
CA ILE A 150 -7.86 -10.20 26.46
C ILE A 150 -7.78 -11.72 26.37
N VAL A 151 -8.91 -12.39 26.50
CA VAL A 151 -8.96 -13.85 26.51
C VAL A 151 -9.02 -14.40 25.09
N ASP A 152 -7.97 -15.08 24.64
CA ASP A 152 -7.90 -15.83 23.39
C ASP A 152 -8.45 -17.26 23.59
N GLU A 153 -9.74 -17.45 23.36
CA GLU A 153 -10.49 -18.71 23.48
C GLU A 153 -11.57 -18.80 22.39
N PRO A 154 -12.22 -19.95 22.13
CA PRO A 154 -13.31 -20.03 21.16
C PRO A 154 -14.36 -18.92 21.35
N PHE A 155 -14.69 -18.23 20.26
CA PHE A 155 -15.56 -17.06 20.30
C PHE A 155 -16.63 -17.12 19.22
N GLU A 156 -17.81 -16.62 19.55
CA GLU A 156 -18.94 -16.51 18.65
C GLU A 156 -19.48 -15.09 18.65
N TRP A 157 -19.67 -14.52 17.46
CA TRP A 157 -20.30 -13.23 17.28
C TRP A 157 -21.62 -13.40 16.54
N LYS A 158 -22.73 -13.17 17.25
CA LYS A 158 -24.07 -13.10 16.66
C LYS A 158 -24.30 -11.71 16.06
N SER A 159 -24.59 -11.66 14.76
CA SER A 159 -24.91 -10.43 14.02
C SER A 159 -26.20 -10.67 13.24
N GLY A 160 -27.30 -10.12 13.74
CA GLY A 160 -28.64 -10.43 13.22
C GLY A 160 -28.94 -11.94 13.30
N LYS A 161 -29.27 -12.55 12.16
CA LYS A 161 -29.56 -14.00 12.05
C LYS A 161 -28.31 -14.86 11.86
N GLN A 162 -27.14 -14.26 11.68
CA GLN A 162 -25.90 -14.99 11.40
C GLN A 162 -25.05 -15.12 12.66
N THR A 163 -24.40 -16.27 12.82
CA THR A 163 -23.40 -16.49 13.87
C THR A 163 -22.06 -16.73 13.20
N TRP A 164 -21.09 -15.88 13.51
CA TRP A 164 -19.74 -15.97 12.99
C TRP A 164 -18.78 -16.48 14.06
N ARG A 165 -17.89 -17.41 13.69
CA ARG A 165 -16.99 -18.13 14.61
C ARG A 165 -15.56 -18.05 14.09
N PRO A 166 -14.84 -16.95 14.34
CA PRO A 166 -13.46 -16.81 13.88
C PRO A 166 -12.54 -17.82 14.57
N LYS A 167 -11.51 -18.26 13.85
CA LYS A 167 -10.44 -19.13 14.38
C LYS A 167 -9.08 -18.47 14.20
N ASN A 168 -8.15 -18.76 15.09
CA ASN A 168 -6.75 -18.40 14.90
C ASN A 168 -6.12 -19.27 13.80
N TYR A 169 -5.12 -18.74 13.10
CA TYR A 169 -4.46 -19.41 11.97
C TYR A 169 -3.83 -20.77 12.35
N ASP A 170 -3.44 -20.92 13.62
CA ASP A 170 -2.83 -22.13 14.18
C ASP A 170 -3.84 -23.05 14.88
N ASN A 171 -5.13 -22.67 14.92
CA ASN A 171 -6.20 -23.33 15.68
C ASN A 171 -5.89 -23.50 17.19
N LYS A 172 -4.98 -22.71 17.75
CA LYS A 172 -4.67 -22.71 19.20
C LYS A 172 -5.35 -21.52 19.89
N TYR A 173 -5.41 -21.60 21.20
CA TYR A 173 -5.98 -20.60 22.09
C TYR A 173 -5.01 -20.41 23.26
N LEU A 174 -4.63 -19.15 23.51
CA LEU A 174 -3.59 -18.83 24.49
C LEU A 174 -4.16 -18.42 25.86
N GLY A 175 -5.49 -18.39 26.01
CA GLY A 175 -6.12 -17.88 27.22
C GLY A 175 -5.89 -16.38 27.39
N PRO A 176 -5.79 -15.86 28.64
CA PRO A 176 -5.58 -14.44 28.87
C PRO A 176 -4.18 -13.99 28.43
N ILE A 177 -4.13 -13.07 27.47
CA ILE A 177 -2.91 -12.46 26.95
C ILE A 177 -3.05 -10.93 26.90
N PRO A 178 -1.96 -10.15 26.99
CA PRO A 178 -2.06 -8.69 26.90
C PRO A 178 -2.36 -8.23 25.47
N LEU A 179 -3.06 -7.10 25.32
CA LEU A 179 -3.44 -6.54 24.01
C LEU A 179 -2.25 -6.35 23.07
N PHE A 180 -1.10 -5.86 23.56
CA PHE A 180 0.08 -5.69 22.71
C PHE A 180 0.56 -7.00 22.11
N PHE A 181 0.49 -8.09 22.88
CA PHE A 181 0.91 -9.42 22.46
C PHE A 181 -0.09 -10.03 21.48
N ALA A 182 -1.39 -9.86 21.73
CA ALA A 182 -2.43 -10.29 20.81
C ALA A 182 -2.28 -9.63 19.42
N LEU A 183 -1.92 -8.35 19.37
CA LEU A 183 -1.59 -7.66 18.11
C LEU A 183 -0.29 -8.17 17.49
N ALA A 184 0.77 -8.38 18.28
CA ALA A 184 2.08 -8.85 17.80
C ALA A 184 2.00 -10.25 17.16
N GLU A 185 1.31 -11.18 17.82
CA GLU A 185 1.01 -12.53 17.34
C GLU A 185 -0.10 -12.57 16.29
N SER A 186 -0.73 -11.42 16.00
CA SER A 186 -1.82 -11.34 15.03
C SER A 186 -2.97 -12.30 15.33
N ARG A 187 -3.38 -12.44 16.60
CA ARG A 187 -4.48 -13.33 16.98
C ARG A 187 -5.80 -12.84 16.38
N ASN A 188 -6.59 -13.74 15.80
CA ASN A 188 -7.86 -13.40 15.14
C ASN A 188 -8.97 -13.22 16.16
N VAL A 189 -9.07 -14.10 17.14
CA VAL A 189 -10.16 -14.06 18.11
C VAL A 189 -10.11 -12.79 18.99
N PRO A 190 -8.96 -12.40 19.57
CA PRO A 190 -8.83 -11.12 20.25
C PRO A 190 -9.22 -9.92 19.38
N ALA A 191 -8.84 -9.89 18.09
CA ALA A 191 -9.24 -8.81 17.19
C ALA A 191 -10.77 -8.75 16.98
N ALA A 192 -11.42 -9.91 16.86
CA ALA A 192 -12.88 -10.00 16.75
C ALA A 192 -13.59 -9.55 18.04
N LYS A 193 -13.11 -10.00 19.21
CA LYS A 193 -13.62 -9.57 20.53
C LYS A 193 -13.51 -8.05 20.69
N ILE A 194 -12.34 -7.47 20.38
CA ILE A 194 -12.14 -6.01 20.42
C ILE A 194 -13.15 -5.29 19.52
N GLY A 195 -13.29 -5.72 18.26
CA GLY A 195 -14.23 -5.06 17.35
C GLY A 195 -15.69 -5.20 17.77
N GLN A 196 -16.04 -6.26 18.51
CA GLN A 196 -17.36 -6.37 19.13
C GLN A 196 -17.50 -5.40 20.31
N GLU A 197 -16.47 -5.25 21.15
CA GLU A 197 -16.44 -4.36 22.31
C GLU A 197 -16.57 -2.88 21.90
N ILE A 198 -15.77 -2.42 20.92
CA ILE A 198 -15.73 -0.99 20.52
C ILE A 198 -16.77 -0.63 19.47
N GLY A 199 -17.41 -1.62 18.86
CA GLY A 199 -18.34 -1.44 17.75
C GLY A 199 -17.66 -1.28 16.38
N LEU A 200 -18.29 -1.86 15.36
CA LEU A 200 -17.78 -1.87 13.98
C LEU A 200 -17.70 -0.47 13.35
N ASN A 201 -18.61 0.43 13.75
CA ASN A 201 -18.58 1.82 13.31
C ASN A 201 -17.31 2.54 13.77
N SER A 202 -16.85 2.30 15.01
CA SER A 202 -15.61 2.88 15.52
C SER A 202 -14.39 2.38 14.75
N VAL A 203 -14.38 1.10 14.34
CA VAL A 203 -13.32 0.54 13.49
C VAL A 203 -13.34 1.21 12.12
N ALA A 204 -14.52 1.35 11.52
CA ALA A 204 -14.67 1.96 10.21
C ALA A 204 -14.29 3.45 10.21
N ASP A 205 -14.72 4.21 11.22
CA ASP A 205 -14.32 5.61 11.42
C ASP A 205 -12.81 5.76 11.52
N THR A 206 -12.16 4.92 12.34
CA THR A 206 -10.69 4.90 12.47
C THR A 206 -10.01 4.72 11.11
N ILE A 207 -10.48 3.77 10.30
CA ILE A 207 -9.94 3.50 8.96
C ILE A 207 -10.11 4.73 8.07
N ARG A 208 -11.32 5.32 8.02
CA ARG A 208 -11.63 6.49 7.18
C ARG A 208 -10.78 7.71 7.56
N ARG A 209 -10.60 7.96 8.86
CA ARG A 209 -9.76 9.06 9.39
C ARG A 209 -8.29 8.97 9.01
N THR A 210 -7.82 7.80 8.59
CA THR A 210 -6.44 7.63 8.08
C THR A 210 -6.26 8.02 6.61
N GLY A 211 -7.32 8.48 5.94
CA GLY A 211 -7.33 8.89 4.54
C GLY A 211 -7.73 7.78 3.57
N ILE A 212 -8.07 6.59 4.06
CA ILE A 212 -8.61 5.50 3.23
C ILE A 212 -10.01 5.90 2.75
N ARG A 213 -10.18 6.00 1.43
CA ARG A 213 -11.43 6.42 0.78
C ARG A 213 -12.37 5.28 0.40
N ALA A 214 -11.89 4.04 0.49
CA ALA A 214 -12.70 2.85 0.23
C ALA A 214 -13.96 2.82 1.10
N GLU A 215 -15.01 2.21 0.56
CA GLU A 215 -16.13 1.81 1.40
C GLU A 215 -15.65 0.76 2.43
N VAL A 216 -15.97 1.02 3.70
CA VAL A 216 -15.62 0.12 4.80
C VAL A 216 -16.90 -0.55 5.31
N PRO A 217 -17.11 -1.84 5.03
CA PRO A 217 -18.32 -2.53 5.44
C PRO A 217 -18.31 -2.80 6.94
N GLU A 218 -19.39 -2.44 7.62
CA GLU A 218 -19.53 -2.59 9.08
C GLU A 218 -20.10 -3.99 9.43
N LEU A 219 -19.38 -5.04 9.01
CA LEU A 219 -19.67 -6.45 9.31
C LEU A 219 -18.60 -7.03 10.25
N PRO A 220 -18.91 -8.05 11.09
CA PRO A 220 -17.94 -8.66 12.01
C PRO A 220 -16.58 -9.04 11.39
N SER A 221 -16.61 -9.48 10.13
CA SER A 221 -15.44 -9.88 9.35
C SER A 221 -14.48 -8.70 9.03
N LEU A 222 -14.93 -7.45 9.18
CA LEU A 222 -14.09 -6.24 9.13
C LEU A 222 -12.89 -6.36 10.06
N THR A 223 -13.08 -6.93 11.25
CA THR A 223 -12.03 -7.08 12.27
C THR A 223 -10.86 -7.95 11.82
N LEU A 224 -11.07 -8.78 10.79
CA LEU A 224 -10.05 -9.64 10.17
C LEU A 224 -9.70 -9.20 8.74
N GLY A 225 -10.23 -8.06 8.28
CA GLY A 225 -9.84 -7.43 7.02
C GLY A 225 -10.50 -8.06 5.79
N ALA A 226 -11.74 -8.54 5.95
CA ALA A 226 -12.56 -9.07 4.86
C ALA A 226 -13.22 -7.94 4.02
N PHE A 227 -12.41 -7.01 3.55
CA PHE A 227 -12.78 -5.95 2.60
C PHE A 227 -11.56 -5.55 1.78
N GLU A 228 -11.78 -4.95 0.62
CA GLU A 228 -10.73 -4.80 -0.39
C GLU A 228 -10.18 -3.37 -0.50
N LEU A 229 -8.86 -3.27 -0.35
CA LEU A 229 -8.10 -2.04 -0.60
C LEU A 229 -7.07 -2.26 -1.70
N SER A 230 -6.73 -1.19 -2.40
CA SER A 230 -5.50 -1.07 -3.17
C SER A 230 -4.28 -0.95 -2.25
N LEU A 231 -3.10 -1.22 -2.78
CA LEU A 231 -1.86 -1.01 -2.03
C LEU A 231 -1.66 0.48 -1.70
N ALA A 232 -2.06 1.39 -2.59
CA ALA A 232 -2.03 2.83 -2.35
C ALA A 232 -2.90 3.25 -1.15
N GLU A 233 -4.11 2.71 -1.02
CA GLU A 233 -4.97 2.95 0.15
C GLU A 233 -4.35 2.39 1.44
N VAL A 234 -3.74 1.20 1.38
CA VAL A 234 -3.01 0.64 2.53
C VAL A 234 -1.83 1.55 2.91
N ALA A 235 -1.06 2.02 1.93
CA ALA A 235 0.06 2.94 2.16
C ALA A 235 -0.41 4.26 2.80
N GLN A 236 -1.54 4.81 2.33
CA GLN A 236 -2.16 6.01 2.90
C GLN A 236 -2.54 5.82 4.37
N GLY A 237 -3.18 4.70 4.71
CA GLY A 237 -3.56 4.46 6.10
C GLY A 237 -2.33 4.32 7.00
N PHE A 238 -1.31 3.62 6.54
CA PHE A 238 -0.08 3.40 7.30
C PHE A 238 0.83 4.63 7.36
N SER A 239 0.81 5.54 6.38
CA SER A 239 1.58 6.79 6.45
C SER A 239 1.07 7.67 7.60
N THR A 240 -0.26 7.77 7.75
CA THR A 240 -0.91 8.45 8.88
C THR A 240 -0.51 7.82 10.23
N LEU A 241 -0.55 6.48 10.33
CA LEU A 241 -0.10 5.79 11.55
C LEU A 241 1.38 6.02 11.84
N ALA A 242 2.24 5.93 10.82
CA ALA A 242 3.69 6.07 10.96
C ALA A 242 4.12 7.48 11.43
N ARG A 243 3.33 8.49 11.10
CA ARG A 243 3.45 9.88 11.56
C ARG A 243 2.68 10.15 12.86
N PHE A 244 2.39 9.11 13.64
CA PHE A 244 1.69 9.22 14.93
C PHE A 244 0.33 9.90 14.82
N GLY A 245 -0.44 9.54 13.80
CA GLY A 245 -1.81 9.97 13.65
C GLY A 245 -2.00 11.23 12.82
N ARG A 246 -0.92 11.93 12.46
CA ARG A 246 -0.96 13.06 11.52
C ARG A 246 -0.69 12.57 10.11
N GLY A 247 -1.46 12.97 9.12
CA GLY A 247 -1.21 12.59 7.74
C GLY A 247 -1.70 13.63 6.75
N ASP A 248 -1.10 13.59 5.56
CA ASP A 248 -1.59 14.25 4.37
C ASP A 248 -1.98 13.18 3.35
N TYR A 249 -2.78 13.55 2.35
CA TYR A 249 -3.08 12.64 1.26
C TYR A 249 -1.82 12.39 0.43
N LEU A 250 -1.56 11.11 0.16
CA LEU A 250 -0.48 10.69 -0.69
C LEU A 250 -0.68 11.26 -2.10
N HIS A 251 0.37 11.82 -2.68
CA HIS A 251 0.34 12.44 -4.00
C HIS A 251 1.61 12.15 -4.78
N GLN A 252 1.51 12.16 -6.11
CA GLN A 252 2.67 12.02 -7.01
C GLN A 252 3.08 13.37 -7.60
N LEU A 253 2.12 14.27 -7.79
CA LEU A 253 2.31 15.54 -8.47
C LEU A 253 2.64 16.64 -7.46
N ILE A 254 3.76 17.31 -7.67
CA ILE A 254 4.24 18.40 -6.79
C ILE A 254 4.08 19.78 -7.42
N ARG A 255 3.90 19.84 -8.75
CA ARG A 255 3.61 21.07 -9.48
C ARG A 255 3.06 20.74 -10.86
N VAL A 256 2.09 21.52 -11.33
CA VAL A 256 1.63 21.50 -12.73
C VAL A 256 1.73 22.91 -13.29
N GLU A 257 2.28 23.03 -14.50
CA GLU A 257 2.38 24.28 -15.25
C GLU A 257 1.68 24.15 -16.61
N ASP A 258 1.13 25.25 -17.13
CA ASP A 258 0.67 25.32 -18.52
C ASP A 258 1.85 25.49 -19.52
N GLY A 259 1.54 25.57 -20.81
CA GLY A 259 2.55 25.77 -21.87
C GLY A 259 3.31 27.10 -21.77
N ALA A 260 2.73 28.11 -21.12
CA ALA A 260 3.34 29.42 -20.87
C ALA A 260 4.18 29.46 -19.58
N GLY A 261 4.14 28.41 -18.75
CA GLY A 261 4.85 28.33 -17.48
C GLY A 261 4.06 28.88 -16.28
N ASN A 262 2.77 29.18 -16.43
CA ASN A 262 1.93 29.56 -15.29
C ASN A 262 1.64 28.32 -14.44
N ILE A 263 1.74 28.48 -13.12
CA ILE A 263 1.45 27.39 -12.17
C ILE A 263 -0.07 27.18 -12.09
N LEU A 264 -0.51 26.00 -12.52
CA LEU A 264 -1.91 25.57 -12.44
C LEU A 264 -2.21 24.83 -11.13
N PHE A 265 -1.21 24.12 -10.60
CA PHE A 265 -1.34 23.39 -9.35
C PHE A 265 -0.01 23.36 -8.60
N GLN A 266 -0.10 23.51 -7.29
CA GLN A 266 0.96 23.19 -6.35
C GLN A 266 0.29 22.74 -5.03
N PRO A 267 0.72 21.63 -4.41
CA PRO A 267 0.13 21.18 -3.15
C PRO A 267 0.22 22.29 -2.09
N SER A 268 -0.93 22.74 -1.57
CA SER A 268 -0.97 23.59 -0.40
C SER A 268 -0.79 22.73 0.86
N ALA A 269 0.02 23.18 1.81
CA ALA A 269 0.16 22.52 3.10
C ALA A 269 -1.14 22.67 3.91
N ALA A 270 -2.08 21.72 3.75
CA ALA A 270 -3.02 21.26 4.78
C ALA A 270 -4.17 20.43 4.19
N LYS A 271 -4.21 19.13 4.52
CA LYS A 271 -5.44 18.45 4.97
C LYS A 271 -5.05 17.43 6.04
N ASN A 272 -5.11 17.84 7.30
CA ASN A 272 -4.69 17.02 8.44
C ASN A 272 -5.64 15.83 8.62
N LEU A 273 -5.27 14.69 8.05
CA LEU A 273 -5.77 13.40 8.52
C LEU A 273 -5.29 13.27 9.96
N GLU A 274 -6.23 13.16 10.90
CA GLU A 274 -5.88 13.21 12.32
C GLU A 274 -6.53 12.08 13.12
N LEU A 275 -5.67 11.27 13.70
CA LEU A 275 -5.92 10.41 14.84
C LEU A 275 -5.26 11.02 16.08
N ASP A 276 -5.76 10.69 17.27
CA ASP A 276 -5.11 11.09 18.53
C ASP A 276 -3.61 10.68 18.53
N PRO A 277 -2.68 11.63 18.69
CA PRO A 277 -1.26 11.32 18.59
C PRO A 277 -0.71 10.43 19.68
N ALA A 278 -1.23 10.53 20.91
CA ALA A 278 -0.77 9.73 22.04
C ALA A 278 -1.19 8.27 21.88
N GLN A 279 -2.46 8.04 21.59
CA GLN A 279 -3.06 6.75 21.28
C GLN A 279 -2.36 6.09 20.07
N THR A 280 -2.08 6.89 19.03
CA THR A 280 -1.37 6.38 17.85
C THR A 280 0.09 6.04 18.18
N ALA A 281 0.79 6.84 18.98
CA ALA A 281 2.13 6.52 19.45
C ALA A 281 2.19 5.20 20.22
N VAL A 282 1.19 4.93 21.07
CA VAL A 282 1.03 3.66 21.79
C VAL A 282 0.84 2.50 20.82
N LEU A 283 -0.10 2.62 19.86
CA LEU A 283 -0.31 1.60 18.83
C LEU A 283 0.97 1.30 18.05
N VAL A 284 1.66 2.35 17.61
CA VAL A 284 2.89 2.25 16.83
C VAL A 284 4.02 1.64 17.70
N GLY A 285 3.95 1.78 19.03
CA GLY A 285 4.75 1.01 19.99
C GLY A 285 4.41 -0.48 20.02
N MET A 286 3.13 -0.83 20.09
CA MET A 286 2.66 -2.23 20.01
C MET A 286 3.04 -2.89 18.69
N MET A 287 2.95 -2.18 17.55
CA MET A 287 3.34 -2.70 16.24
C MET A 287 4.83 -3.04 16.14
N ARG A 288 5.71 -2.36 16.91
CA ARG A 288 7.13 -2.75 16.98
C ARG A 288 7.31 -4.13 17.58
N GLN A 289 6.46 -4.53 18.52
CA GLN A 289 6.54 -5.84 19.17
C GLN A 289 6.34 -7.00 18.18
N ALA A 290 5.65 -6.76 17.06
CA ALA A 290 5.57 -7.75 15.97
C ALA A 290 6.95 -8.15 15.41
N PHE A 291 7.96 -7.27 15.49
CA PHE A 291 9.34 -7.57 15.06
C PHE A 291 10.20 -8.19 16.17
N GLU A 292 9.80 -8.04 17.44
CA GLU A 292 10.58 -8.53 18.58
C GLU A 292 10.14 -9.94 18.97
N VAL A 293 8.83 -10.13 19.12
CA VAL A 293 8.23 -11.37 19.60
C VAL A 293 7.27 -12.00 18.60
N GLY A 294 6.77 -11.24 17.62
CA GLY A 294 5.65 -11.65 16.77
C GLY A 294 5.96 -12.10 15.34
N THR A 295 4.91 -12.02 14.51
CA THR A 295 4.86 -12.50 13.12
C THR A 295 5.89 -11.89 12.15
N ALA A 296 6.57 -10.81 12.53
CA ALA A 296 7.58 -10.13 11.71
C ALA A 296 9.03 -10.41 12.16
N LYS A 297 9.26 -11.35 13.08
CA LYS A 297 10.59 -11.72 13.59
C LYS A 297 11.60 -12.05 12.49
N ALA A 298 11.17 -12.68 11.39
CA ALA A 298 12.03 -13.02 10.24
C ALA A 298 12.63 -11.79 9.53
N ALA A 299 11.97 -10.62 9.60
CA ALA A 299 12.46 -9.39 8.96
C ALA A 299 13.70 -8.78 9.66
N ARG A 300 14.02 -9.22 10.90
CA ARG A 300 15.28 -8.84 11.57
C ARG A 300 16.52 -9.39 10.87
N ALA A 301 16.41 -10.53 10.19
CA ALA A 301 17.52 -11.17 9.51
C ALA A 301 18.04 -10.37 8.29
N TRP A 302 17.29 -9.36 7.83
CA TRP A 302 17.64 -8.54 6.66
C TRP A 302 18.41 -7.25 7.03
N GLY A 303 19.12 -7.24 8.16
CA GLY A 303 20.01 -6.13 8.54
C GLY A 303 19.29 -4.87 9.04
N THR A 304 18.03 -4.99 9.46
CA THR A 304 17.18 -3.90 9.93
C THR A 304 17.57 -3.41 11.33
N ARG A 305 18.75 -2.79 11.45
CA ARG A 305 19.21 -2.14 12.71
C ARG A 305 18.56 -0.77 12.96
N ARG A 306 17.78 -0.22 12.02
CA ARG A 306 17.00 1.03 12.19
C ARG A 306 15.52 0.72 12.37
N ARG A 307 14.81 1.63 13.07
CA ARG A 307 13.45 1.52 13.63
C ARG A 307 12.37 1.09 12.62
N VAL A 308 12.31 -0.19 12.25
CA VAL A 308 11.24 -0.74 11.41
C VAL A 308 9.99 -0.99 12.25
N ARG A 309 8.84 -0.59 11.71
CA ARG A 309 7.50 -0.86 12.25
C ARG A 309 6.62 -1.29 11.08
N GLY A 310 5.69 -2.22 11.29
CA GLY A 310 5.00 -2.89 10.20
C GLY A 310 4.13 -4.05 10.69
N LYS A 311 3.25 -4.55 9.82
CA LYS A 311 2.31 -5.62 10.13
C LYS A 311 2.30 -6.64 8.99
N ASN A 312 2.51 -7.92 9.32
CA ASN A 312 2.48 -9.00 8.33
C ASN A 312 1.07 -9.59 8.17
N ARG A 313 0.79 -10.05 6.96
CA ARG A 313 -0.33 -10.94 6.65
C ARG A 313 0.22 -12.35 6.43
N ASN A 314 -0.26 -13.31 7.22
CA ASN A 314 -0.05 -14.73 6.93
C ASN A 314 -1.33 -15.28 6.29
N HIS A 315 -1.16 -16.07 5.24
CA HIS A 315 -2.19 -16.92 4.65
C HIS A 315 -2.03 -18.34 5.18
#